data_AF-A0A142XF13-F1
#
_entry.id   AF-A0A142XF13-F1
#
_cell.length_a   1.000
_cell.length_b   1.000
_cell.length_c   1.000
_cell.angle_alpha   90.00
_cell.angle_beta   90.00
_cell.angle_gamma   90.00
#
_symmetry.space_group_name_H-M   'P 1'
#
loop_
_entity.id
_entity.type
_entity.pdbx_description
1 polymer ?
#
loop_
_entity_poly.entity_id
_entity_poly.type
_entity_poly.pdbx_seq_one_letter_code
_entity_poly.pdbx_strand_id
1 'polypeptide(L)'
;MGKRIRLIVAAFLFVGWLGWLGATALTKSHAPVVSRVQAANATVAVVAELTNGEDGRAVHLIRQVPQLGPQPVALNEKADRPAIMVKVVEALKGGPAPGTQIGVANLPDCVGYTGPGRYLLLLNKDPASHFEANREAYTLVGRQHPSGAELSDIGPPTIYPYSDKTAEDIQKQVNKLLP
;
A
#
# COMPACT_ATOMS: atom_id res chain seq x y z
N MET A 1 -35.43 -13.91 47.30
CA MET A 1 -34.54 -14.49 46.27
C MET A 1 -33.15 -14.71 46.90
N GLY A 2 -32.69 -15.96 47.01
CA GLY A 2 -31.50 -16.31 47.79
C GLY A 2 -30.18 -15.85 47.17
N LYS A 3 -29.17 -15.54 48.01
CA LYS A 3 -27.82 -15.09 47.59
C LYS A 3 -27.16 -16.03 46.58
N ARG A 4 -27.40 -17.35 46.69
CA ARG A 4 -26.88 -18.38 45.77
C ARG A 4 -27.39 -18.21 44.34
N ILE A 5 -28.67 -17.89 44.16
CA ILE A 5 -29.28 -17.69 42.83
C ILE A 5 -28.61 -16.50 42.13
N ARG A 6 -28.41 -15.40 42.86
CA ARG A 6 -27.74 -14.20 42.30
C ARG A 6 -26.32 -14.49 41.82
N LEU A 7 -25.58 -15.33 42.55
CA LEU A 7 -24.20 -15.69 42.22
C LEU A 7 -24.14 -16.55 40.95
N ILE A 8 -25.06 -17.51 40.81
CA ILE A 8 -25.18 -18.33 39.59
C ILE A 8 -25.50 -17.45 38.37
N VAL A 9 -26.47 -16.55 38.50
CA VAL A 9 -26.84 -15.64 37.40
C VAL A 9 -25.66 -14.74 37.01
N ALA A 10 -24.95 -14.18 37.99
CA ALA A 10 -23.76 -13.36 37.72
C ALA A 10 -22.66 -14.14 36.99
N ALA A 11 -22.41 -15.40 37.38
CA ALA A 11 -21.43 -16.25 36.71
C ALA A 11 -21.80 -16.53 35.25
N PHE A 12 -23.06 -16.86 34.96
CA PHE A 12 -23.51 -17.05 33.58
C PHE A 12 -23.44 -15.78 32.74
N LEU A 13 -23.83 -14.63 33.29
CA LEU A 13 -23.69 -13.34 32.60
C LEU A 13 -22.22 -13.03 32.29
N PHE A 14 -21.32 -13.30 33.23
CA PHE A 14 -19.89 -13.08 33.03
C PHE A 14 -19.30 -14.00 31.97
N VAL A 15 -19.62 -15.30 31.99
CA VAL A 15 -19.17 -16.26 30.96
C VAL A 15 -19.76 -15.91 29.59
N GLY A 16 -21.04 -15.53 29.53
CA GLY A 16 -21.66 -15.07 28.29
C GLY A 16 -20.99 -13.83 27.72
N TRP A 17 -20.64 -12.86 28.57
CA TRP A 17 -19.90 -11.67 28.19
C TRP A 17 -18.48 -11.99 27.69
N LEU A 18 -17.76 -12.89 28.36
CA LEU A 18 -16.44 -13.37 27.89
C LEU A 18 -16.54 -14.10 26.55
N GLY A 19 -17.56 -14.94 26.37
CA GLY A 19 -17.83 -15.60 25.08
C GLY A 19 -18.08 -14.60 23.95
N TRP A 20 -18.84 -13.54 24.23
CA TRP A 20 -19.07 -12.45 23.29
C TRP A 20 -17.78 -11.67 22.96
N LEU A 21 -16.93 -11.38 23.96
CA LEU A 21 -15.61 -10.77 23.71
C LEU A 21 -14.69 -11.68 22.89
N GLY A 22 -14.68 -12.98 23.16
CA GLY A 22 -13.92 -13.95 22.37
C GLY A 22 -14.40 -13.98 20.92
N ALA A 23 -15.71 -14.02 20.70
CA ALA A 23 -16.30 -13.97 19.36
C ALA A 23 -15.91 -12.68 18.62
N THR A 24 -16.05 -11.52 19.26
CA THR A 24 -15.69 -10.23 18.64
C THR A 24 -14.21 -10.11 18.34
N ALA A 25 -13.32 -10.62 19.20
CA ALA A 25 -11.88 -10.66 18.95
C ALA A 25 -11.52 -11.54 17.75
N LEU A 26 -12.19 -12.70 17.60
CA LEU A 26 -11.97 -13.61 16.48
C LEU A 26 -12.53 -13.08 15.15
N THR A 27 -13.64 -12.33 15.19
CA THR A 27 -14.27 -11.79 13.97
C THR A 27 -13.69 -10.44 13.53
N LYS A 28 -12.90 -9.77 14.37
CA LYS A 28 -12.34 -8.46 14.04
C LYS A 28 -11.18 -8.64 13.07
N SER A 29 -11.47 -8.61 11.78
CA SER A 29 -10.46 -8.49 10.74
C SER A 29 -9.73 -7.17 10.90
N HIS A 30 -8.44 -7.23 11.19
CA HIS A 30 -7.58 -6.05 11.17
C HIS A 30 -7.33 -5.66 9.71
N ALA A 31 -8.25 -4.88 9.14
CA ALA A 31 -8.00 -4.21 7.87
C ALA A 31 -6.73 -3.35 8.04
N PRO A 32 -5.83 -3.34 7.05
CA PRO A 32 -4.63 -2.52 7.14
C PRO A 32 -5.02 -1.05 7.30
N VAL A 33 -4.39 -0.39 8.27
CA VAL A 33 -4.61 1.04 8.52
C VAL A 33 -3.73 1.83 7.56
N VAL A 34 -4.37 2.60 6.68
CA VAL A 34 -3.65 3.43 5.71
C VAL A 34 -3.03 4.63 6.43
N SER A 35 -1.74 4.87 6.20
CA SER A 35 -1.03 6.02 6.77
C SER A 35 -1.63 7.32 6.25
N ARG A 36 -2.16 8.14 7.16
CA ARG A 36 -2.73 9.45 6.82
C ARG A 36 -1.72 10.35 6.12
N VAL A 37 -0.47 10.30 6.56
CA VAL A 37 0.63 11.12 6.02
C VAL A 37 0.95 10.70 4.58
N GLN A 38 1.00 9.39 4.29
CA GLN A 38 1.22 8.94 2.91
C GLN A 38 0.03 9.27 2.02
N ALA A 39 -1.19 9.04 2.52
CA ALA A 39 -2.41 9.34 1.79
C ALA A 39 -2.53 10.83 1.43
N ALA A 40 -2.20 11.72 2.35
CA ALA A 40 -2.25 13.17 2.11
C ALA A 40 -1.22 13.67 1.07
N ASN A 41 -0.13 12.92 0.87
CA ASN A 41 0.92 13.25 -0.11
C ASN A 41 0.78 12.53 -1.44
N ALA A 42 -0.18 11.62 -1.55
CA ALA A 42 -0.46 10.88 -2.76
C ALA A 42 -1.37 11.68 -3.67
N THR A 43 -0.92 11.85 -4.91
CA THR A 43 -1.75 12.40 -5.99
C THR A 43 -2.65 11.33 -6.60
N VAL A 44 -2.27 10.06 -6.46
CA VAL A 44 -2.96 8.92 -7.06
C VAL A 44 -3.07 7.77 -6.06
N ALA A 45 -4.22 7.09 -6.05
CA ALA A 45 -4.41 5.82 -5.35
C ALA A 45 -4.91 4.75 -6.32
N VAL A 46 -4.20 3.63 -6.38
CA VAL A 46 -4.55 2.47 -7.23
C VAL A 46 -4.42 1.18 -6.45
N VAL A 47 -5.24 0.19 -6.79
CA VAL A 47 -4.99 -1.21 -6.45
C VAL A 47 -4.26 -1.82 -7.63
N ALA A 48 -3.09 -2.39 -7.37
CA ALA A 48 -2.28 -3.05 -8.38
C ALA A 48 -2.05 -4.52 -8.00
N GLU A 49 -1.93 -5.35 -9.03
CA GLU A 49 -1.46 -6.72 -8.92
C GLU A 49 0.08 -6.71 -8.98
N LEU A 50 0.70 -7.15 -7.88
CA LEU A 50 2.14 -7.24 -7.72
C LEU A 50 2.56 -8.70 -7.96
N THR A 51 3.68 -8.84 -8.64
CA THR A 51 4.38 -10.11 -8.84
C THR A 51 5.77 -10.01 -8.23
N ASN A 52 6.45 -11.15 -8.01
CA ASN A 52 7.85 -11.12 -7.61
C ASN A 52 8.69 -10.55 -8.76
N GLY A 53 9.72 -9.77 -8.41
CA GLY A 53 10.75 -9.38 -9.35
C GLY A 53 11.52 -10.58 -9.87
N GLU A 54 12.24 -10.38 -10.95
CA GLU A 54 13.13 -11.40 -11.51
C GLU A 54 14.59 -11.03 -11.22
N ASP A 55 15.35 -11.92 -10.58
CA ASP A 55 16.74 -11.64 -10.22
C ASP A 55 17.59 -11.32 -11.45
N GLY A 56 18.24 -10.16 -11.43
CA GLY A 56 19.09 -9.70 -12.52
C GLY A 56 18.35 -9.08 -13.70
N ARG A 57 17.00 -8.97 -13.64
CA ARG A 57 16.25 -8.19 -14.61
C ARG A 57 16.43 -6.71 -14.34
N ALA A 58 17.04 -6.01 -15.30
CA ALA A 58 17.12 -4.56 -15.31
C ALA A 58 15.91 -3.98 -16.03
N VAL A 59 15.25 -3.00 -15.41
CA VAL A 59 14.18 -2.20 -16.01
C VAL A 59 14.71 -0.77 -16.16
N HIS A 60 14.61 -0.21 -17.37
CA HIS A 60 15.11 1.14 -17.62
C HIS A 60 14.05 2.21 -17.37
N LEU A 61 14.34 3.10 -16.42
CA LEU A 61 13.62 4.34 -16.20
C LEU A 61 14.32 5.46 -16.98
N ILE A 62 13.62 6.08 -17.93
CA ILE A 62 14.14 7.22 -18.68
C ILE A 62 13.69 8.49 -17.95
N ARG A 63 14.63 9.18 -17.29
CA ARG A 63 14.38 10.47 -16.64
C ARG A 63 14.77 11.61 -17.56
N GLN A 64 13.88 12.58 -17.77
CA GLN A 64 14.23 13.82 -18.46
C GLN A 64 14.88 14.79 -17.47
N VAL A 65 16.16 15.08 -17.68
CA VAL A 65 16.89 16.10 -16.94
C VAL A 65 16.99 17.36 -17.82
N PRO A 66 16.48 18.53 -17.41
CA PRO A 66 16.37 19.71 -18.28
C PRO A 66 17.66 20.14 -18.99
N GLN A 67 18.83 19.82 -18.44
CA GLN A 67 20.13 20.20 -19.00
C GLN A 67 20.91 19.02 -19.62
N LEU A 68 20.61 17.77 -19.23
CA LEU A 68 21.38 16.59 -19.61
C LEU A 68 20.63 15.66 -20.57
N GLY A 69 19.39 16.00 -20.93
CA GLY A 69 18.54 15.18 -21.79
C GLY A 69 18.02 13.92 -21.10
N PRO A 70 17.54 12.93 -21.87
CA PRO A 70 17.09 11.65 -21.35
C PRO A 70 18.26 10.86 -20.75
N GLN A 71 18.15 10.53 -19.47
CA GLN A 71 19.14 9.70 -18.77
C GLN A 71 18.50 8.35 -18.40
N PRO A 72 19.00 7.22 -18.93
CA PRO A 72 18.52 5.91 -18.55
C PRO A 72 19.06 5.55 -17.16
N VAL A 73 18.15 5.27 -16.23
CA VAL A 73 18.44 4.74 -14.90
C VAL A 73 18.05 3.27 -14.91
N ALA A 74 19.03 2.38 -14.79
CA ALA A 74 18.78 0.96 -14.64
C ALA A 74 18.31 0.67 -13.21
N LEU A 75 17.09 0.16 -13.08
CA LEU A 75 16.53 -0.30 -11.83
C LEU A 75 16.57 -1.83 -11.83
N ASN A 76 17.23 -2.42 -10.85
CA ASN A 76 17.40 -3.87 -10.78
C ASN A 76 16.30 -4.48 -9.92
N GLU A 77 15.61 -5.46 -10.48
CA GLU A 77 14.66 -6.28 -9.73
C GLU A 77 15.39 -7.32 -8.86
N LYS A 78 14.70 -7.78 -7.82
CA LYS A 78 15.14 -8.84 -6.92
C LYS A 78 14.00 -9.83 -6.71
N ALA A 79 14.30 -11.13 -6.64
CA ALA A 79 13.31 -12.19 -6.52
C ALA A 79 12.48 -12.15 -5.24
N ASP A 80 13.04 -11.60 -4.16
CA ASP A 80 12.38 -11.43 -2.85
C ASP A 80 11.59 -10.12 -2.73
N ARG A 81 11.57 -9.29 -3.79
CA ARG A 81 10.94 -7.98 -3.83
C ARG A 81 9.86 -7.92 -4.91
N PRO A 82 8.91 -6.98 -4.81
CA PRO A 82 7.93 -6.79 -5.87
C PRO A 82 8.60 -6.31 -7.16
N ALA A 83 8.11 -6.81 -8.30
CA ALA A 83 8.49 -6.34 -9.63
C ALA A 83 8.19 -4.85 -9.79
N ILE A 84 9.02 -4.13 -10.55
CA ILE A 84 8.89 -2.68 -10.77
C ILE A 84 7.66 -2.38 -11.64
N MET A 85 7.38 -3.28 -12.58
CA MET A 85 6.22 -3.20 -13.47
C MET A 85 5.02 -3.88 -12.83
N VAL A 86 3.95 -3.11 -12.62
CA VAL A 86 2.72 -3.61 -12.00
C VAL A 86 1.52 -3.37 -12.90
N LYS A 87 0.51 -4.23 -12.77
CA LYS A 87 -0.76 -4.10 -13.49
C LYS A 87 -1.78 -3.44 -12.57
N VAL A 88 -2.36 -2.33 -13.00
CA VAL A 88 -3.45 -1.69 -12.27
C VAL A 88 -4.69 -2.58 -12.36
N VAL A 89 -5.26 -2.95 -11.22
CA VAL A 89 -6.51 -3.71 -11.13
C VAL A 89 -7.69 -2.76 -10.95
N GLU A 90 -7.51 -1.72 -10.13
CA GLU A 90 -8.56 -0.77 -9.81
C GLU A 90 -7.96 0.63 -9.62
N ALA A 91 -8.61 1.64 -10.19
CA ALA A 91 -8.26 3.03 -9.98
C ALA A 91 -9.17 3.61 -8.89
N LEU A 92 -8.63 3.87 -7.70
CA LEU A 92 -9.42 4.41 -6.59
C LEU A 92 -9.54 5.94 -6.69
N LYS A 93 -8.43 6.63 -7.04
CA LYS A 93 -8.43 8.08 -7.20
C LYS A 93 -7.32 8.53 -8.15
N GLY A 94 -7.70 9.21 -9.24
CA GLY A 94 -6.77 9.89 -10.17
C GLY A 94 -5.78 8.98 -10.92
N GLY A 95 -5.92 7.67 -10.83
CA GLY A 95 -4.97 6.71 -11.39
C GLY A 95 -5.28 6.27 -12.83
N PRO A 96 -4.34 5.56 -13.47
CA PRO A 96 -4.53 4.94 -14.78
C PRO A 96 -5.71 3.97 -14.80
N ALA A 97 -6.27 3.73 -15.98
CA ALA A 97 -7.40 2.81 -16.13
C ALA A 97 -7.01 1.38 -15.69
N PRO A 98 -7.97 0.61 -15.14
CA PRO A 98 -7.80 -0.83 -14.89
C PRO A 98 -7.24 -1.57 -16.12
N GLY A 99 -6.31 -2.49 -15.86
CA GLY A 99 -5.59 -3.26 -16.88
C GLY A 99 -4.29 -2.60 -17.38
N THR A 100 -4.06 -1.32 -17.08
CA THR A 100 -2.86 -0.60 -17.53
C THR A 100 -1.61 -1.08 -16.77
N GLN A 101 -0.51 -1.31 -17.49
CA GLN A 101 0.80 -1.57 -16.89
C GLN A 101 1.52 -0.26 -16.61
N ILE A 102 1.95 -0.07 -15.37
CA ILE A 102 2.67 1.13 -14.91
C ILE A 102 3.99 0.70 -14.29
N GLY A 103 4.99 1.57 -14.33
CA GLY A 103 6.26 1.33 -13.62
C GLY A 103 6.33 2.16 -12.35
N VAL A 104 6.77 1.55 -11.25
CA VAL A 104 6.88 2.20 -9.94
C VAL A 104 8.32 2.13 -9.46
N ALA A 105 9.04 3.25 -9.54
CA ALA A 105 10.51 3.28 -9.47
C ALA A 105 11.10 2.77 -8.15
N ASN A 106 10.47 3.09 -7.01
CA ASN A 106 10.93 2.73 -5.66
C ASN A 106 10.11 1.56 -5.05
N LEU A 107 9.43 0.77 -5.88
CA LEU A 107 8.62 -0.35 -5.41
C LEU A 107 9.45 -1.46 -4.73
N PRO A 108 10.66 -1.84 -5.22
CA PRO A 108 11.48 -2.84 -4.54
C PRO A 108 11.91 -2.47 -3.12
N ASP A 109 12.02 -1.16 -2.83
CA ASP A 109 12.43 -0.62 -1.53
C ASP A 109 11.29 -0.50 -0.53
N CYS A 110 10.07 -0.91 -0.89
CA CYS A 110 8.92 -0.81 0.00
C CYS A 110 8.95 -1.82 1.16
N VAL A 111 8.10 -1.57 2.15
CA VAL A 111 7.72 -2.50 3.22
C VAL A 111 6.25 -2.87 3.13
N GLY A 112 5.89 -4.01 3.72
CA GLY A 112 4.52 -4.54 3.68
C GLY A 112 4.26 -5.51 2.52
N TYR A 113 5.25 -5.75 1.66
CA TYR A 113 5.19 -6.83 0.69
C TYR A 113 5.28 -8.19 1.40
N THR A 114 4.32 -9.07 1.12
CA THR A 114 4.23 -10.43 1.72
C THR A 114 4.17 -11.52 0.67
N GLY A 115 4.49 -11.19 -0.58
CA GLY A 115 4.39 -12.07 -1.74
C GLY A 115 3.41 -11.54 -2.80
N PRO A 116 3.27 -12.24 -3.93
CA PRO A 116 2.41 -11.81 -5.02
C PRO A 116 0.95 -11.65 -4.60
N GLY A 117 0.26 -10.65 -5.15
CA GLY A 117 -1.13 -10.39 -4.81
C GLY A 117 -1.59 -8.97 -5.14
N ARG A 118 -2.76 -8.59 -4.63
CA ARG A 118 -3.31 -7.23 -4.80
C ARG A 118 -2.85 -6.34 -3.65
N TYR A 119 -2.37 -5.15 -3.98
CA TYR A 119 -1.93 -4.16 -3.01
C TYR A 119 -2.47 -2.78 -3.35
N LEU A 120 -2.83 -2.01 -2.32
CA LEU A 120 -3.06 -0.58 -2.44
C LEU A 120 -1.71 0.13 -2.54
N LEU A 121 -1.53 0.86 -3.63
CA LEU A 121 -0.39 1.73 -3.87
C LEU A 121 -0.85 3.19 -3.81
N LEU A 122 -0.16 3.96 -2.97
CA LEU A 122 -0.28 5.41 -2.90
C LEU A 122 0.87 6.01 -3.69
N LEU A 123 0.56 6.68 -4.79
CA LEU A 123 1.52 7.04 -5.83
C LEU A 123 1.57 8.54 -6.08
N ASN A 124 2.75 9.00 -6.51
CA ASN A 124 2.96 10.25 -7.19
C ASN A 124 3.39 10.01 -8.63
N LYS A 125 2.71 10.68 -9.56
CA LYS A 125 3.08 10.66 -10.97
C LYS A 125 4.36 11.48 -11.16
N ASP A 126 5.34 10.92 -11.85
CA ASP A 126 6.53 11.65 -12.29
C ASP A 126 6.36 12.02 -13.78
N PRO A 127 5.95 13.27 -14.10
CA PRO A 127 5.70 13.66 -15.48
C PRO A 127 6.99 13.76 -16.31
N ALA A 128 8.15 13.83 -15.67
CA ALA A 128 9.45 13.92 -16.35
C ALA A 128 10.05 12.56 -16.67
N SER A 129 9.46 11.47 -16.16
CA SER A 129 10.01 10.13 -16.31
C SER A 129 9.02 9.18 -16.97
N HIS A 130 9.55 8.25 -17.76
CA HIS A 130 8.78 7.15 -18.32
C HIS A 130 9.63 5.88 -18.31
N PHE A 131 8.95 4.74 -18.23
CA PHE A 131 9.56 3.43 -18.41
C PHE A 131 9.59 3.07 -19.91
N GLU A 132 10.27 1.97 -20.22
CA GLU A 132 10.28 1.38 -21.55
C GLU A 132 8.88 1.33 -22.19
N ALA A 133 8.84 1.55 -23.51
CA ALA A 133 7.60 1.72 -24.28
C ALA A 133 6.72 2.93 -23.86
N ASN A 134 7.34 4.01 -23.38
CA ASN A 134 6.67 5.26 -23.01
C ASN A 134 5.57 5.08 -21.95
N ARG A 135 5.78 4.14 -21.03
CA ARG A 135 4.85 3.88 -19.93
C ARG A 135 5.05 4.92 -18.83
N GLU A 136 3.96 5.36 -18.24
CA GLU A 136 4.01 6.38 -17.19
C GLU A 136 4.79 5.88 -15.97
N ALA A 137 5.69 6.73 -15.46
CA ALA A 137 6.45 6.45 -14.25
C ALA A 137 5.75 7.01 -13.01
N TYR A 138 5.73 6.19 -11.97
CA TYR A 138 5.20 6.54 -10.67
C TYR A 138 6.24 6.29 -9.58
N THR A 139 6.06 6.96 -8.45
CA THR A 139 6.83 6.75 -7.23
C THR A 139 5.87 6.50 -6.08
N LEU A 140 6.12 5.47 -5.27
CA LEU A 140 5.40 5.26 -4.02
C LEU A 140 5.65 6.42 -3.07
N VAL A 141 4.58 6.89 -2.46
CA VAL A 141 4.65 7.93 -1.45
C VAL A 141 5.25 7.37 -0.16
N GLY A 142 6.43 7.89 0.20
CA GLY A 142 7.09 7.61 1.47
C GLY A 142 6.52 8.43 2.63
N ARG A 143 7.10 8.25 3.81
CA ARG A 143 6.79 9.12 4.95
C ARG A 143 7.25 10.54 4.62
N GLN A 144 6.39 11.51 4.91
CA GLN A 144 6.68 12.92 4.69
C GLN A 144 7.84 13.35 5.61
N HIS A 145 8.77 14.11 5.06
CA HIS A 145 9.95 14.57 5.77
C HIS A 145 9.68 15.92 6.44
N PRO A 146 9.95 16.10 7.74
CA PRO A 146 10.04 17.44 8.33
C PRO A 146 11.27 18.13 7.75
N SER A 147 11.14 19.38 7.29
CA SER A 147 12.29 20.14 6.77
C SER A 147 13.46 20.15 7.75
N GLY A 148 14.62 19.62 7.35
CA GLY A 148 15.87 19.69 8.11
C GLY A 148 16.30 18.40 8.83
N ALA A 149 15.58 17.28 8.68
CA ALA A 149 16.07 15.99 9.15
C ALA A 149 17.07 15.37 8.13
N GLU A 150 17.89 14.43 8.57
CA GLU A 150 18.81 13.72 7.66
C GLU A 150 18.04 12.74 6.77
N LEU A 151 18.46 12.60 5.51
CA LEU A 151 17.84 11.72 4.50
C LEU A 151 17.89 10.23 4.90
N SER A 152 18.78 9.87 5.82
CA SER A 152 18.98 8.53 6.38
C SER A 152 17.81 8.03 7.23
N ASP A 153 17.01 8.92 7.81
CA ASP A 153 15.90 8.56 8.72
C ASP A 153 14.57 8.33 8.00
N ILE A 154 14.54 8.45 6.67
CA ILE A 154 13.32 8.22 5.90
C ILE A 154 13.10 6.71 5.78
N GLY A 155 12.25 6.18 6.65
CA GLY A 155 11.80 4.81 6.54
C GLY A 155 11.18 4.51 5.16
N PRO A 156 11.30 3.28 4.68
CA PRO A 156 10.81 2.86 3.37
C PRO A 156 9.31 3.11 3.19
N PRO A 157 8.84 3.37 1.94
CA PRO A 157 7.41 3.49 1.67
C PRO A 157 6.68 2.19 2.02
N THR A 158 5.42 2.30 2.39
CA THR A 158 4.61 1.16 2.85
C THR A 158 3.52 0.88 1.84
N ILE A 159 3.38 -0.37 1.42
CA ILE A 159 2.25 -0.85 0.62
C ILE A 159 1.30 -1.64 1.51
N TYR A 160 0.02 -1.68 1.15
CA TYR A 160 -1.01 -2.31 1.97
C TYR A 160 -1.65 -3.49 1.24
N PRO A 161 -1.66 -4.70 1.81
CA PRO A 161 -2.38 -5.83 1.24
C PRO A 161 -3.86 -5.47 0.99
N TYR A 162 -4.34 -5.78 -0.20
CA TYR A 162 -5.70 -5.49 -0.62
C TYR A 162 -6.44 -6.79 -0.90
N SER A 163 -7.57 -6.99 -0.22
CA SER A 163 -8.42 -8.17 -0.37
C SER A 163 -9.87 -7.73 -0.51
N ASP A 164 -10.73 -8.58 -1.07
CA ASP A 164 -12.16 -8.24 -1.21
C ASP A 164 -12.83 -7.99 0.16
N LYS A 165 -12.31 -8.62 1.23
CA LYS A 165 -12.78 -8.40 2.61
C LYS A 165 -12.39 -7.03 3.17
N THR A 166 -11.27 -6.47 2.74
CA THR A 166 -10.75 -5.17 3.23
C THR A 166 -10.99 -4.03 2.25
N ALA A 167 -11.53 -4.32 1.07
CA ALA A 167 -11.73 -3.39 -0.03
C ALA A 167 -12.57 -2.18 0.39
N GLU A 168 -13.74 -2.43 0.99
CA GLU A 168 -14.67 -1.36 1.38
C GLU A 168 -14.07 -0.42 2.43
N ASP A 169 -13.39 -0.95 3.45
CA ASP A 169 -12.76 -0.16 4.50
C ASP A 169 -11.58 0.66 3.98
N ILE A 170 -10.78 0.08 3.08
CA ILE A 170 -9.68 0.78 2.43
C ILE A 170 -10.21 1.90 1.53
N GLN A 171 -11.23 1.64 0.73
CA GLN A 171 -11.85 2.65 -0.12
C GLN A 171 -12.41 3.81 0.70
N LYS A 172 -13.11 3.53 1.82
CA LYS A 172 -13.58 4.56 2.76
C LYS A 172 -12.42 5.39 3.33
N GLN A 173 -11.32 4.75 3.70
CA GLN A 173 -10.12 5.46 4.19
C GLN A 173 -9.49 6.34 3.11
N VAL A 174 -9.28 5.80 1.90
CA VAL A 174 -8.70 6.53 0.76
C VAL A 174 -9.56 7.74 0.40
N ASN A 175 -10.88 7.57 0.25
CA ASN A 175 -11.82 8.66 -0.07
C ASN A 175 -11.84 9.75 1.01
N LYS A 176 -11.58 9.39 2.27
CA LYS A 176 -11.52 10.35 3.38
C LYS A 176 -10.19 11.08 3.47
N LEU A 177 -9.08 10.43 3.09
CA LEU A 177 -7.72 10.90 3.36
C LEU A 177 -7.07 11.62 2.18
N LEU A 178 -7.45 11.28 0.94
CA LEU A 178 -6.90 11.95 -0.23
C LEU A 178 -7.67 13.24 -0.51
N PRO A 179 -6.98 14.38 -0.76
CA PRO A 179 -7.60 15.67 -1.06
C PRO A 179 -8.38 15.65 -2.38
#